data_AF-A0A380P9G9-F1
#
_entry.id   AF-A0A380P9G9-F1
#
_cell.length_a   1.000
_cell.length_b   1.000
_cell.length_c   1.000
_cell.angle_alpha   90.00
_cell.angle_beta   90.00
_cell.angle_gamma   90.00
#
_symmetry.space_group_name_H-M   'P 1'
#
loop_
_entity.id
_entity.type
_entity.pdbx_description
1 polymer ?
#
loop_
_entity_poly.entity_id
_entity_poly.type
_entity_poly.pdbx_seq_one_letter_code
_entity_poly.pdbx_strand_id
1 'polypeptide(L)' 'MRQRKIPMRKDIVTGEMVPKPDLVRIVKTPEGEVELDPTSRANGRGAYIKLDVDVAQQAKKSGLLIVHLVLSYQMIL' A
#
# COMPACT_ATOMS: atom_id res chain seq x y z
N MET A 1 -14.06 -24.95 -12.72
CA MET A 1 -13.62 -24.37 -11.44
C MET A 1 -14.52 -23.20 -11.08
N ARG A 2 -14.96 -23.07 -9.83
CA ARG A 2 -15.78 -21.93 -9.38
C ARG A 2 -14.89 -20.67 -9.38
N GLN A 3 -15.27 -19.64 -10.13
CA GLN A 3 -14.51 -18.39 -10.20
C GLN A 3 -14.45 -17.78 -8.78
N ARG A 4 -13.25 -17.65 -8.23
CA ARG A 4 -13.06 -17.07 -6.89
C ARG A 4 -13.31 -15.58 -6.98
N LYS A 5 -14.11 -15.03 -6.07
CA LYS A 5 -14.33 -13.58 -5.98
C LYS A 5 -13.00 -12.88 -5.68
N ILE A 6 -12.72 -11.80 -6.42
CA ILE A 6 -11.57 -10.93 -6.12
C ILE A 6 -11.92 -10.13 -4.88
N PRO A 7 -11.12 -10.20 -3.79
CA PRO A 7 -11.37 -9.39 -2.61
C PRO A 7 -11.21 -7.91 -2.92
N MET A 8 -12.14 -7.08 -2.46
CA MET A 8 -12.00 -5.63 -2.47
C MET A 8 -11.33 -5.17 -1.17
N ARG A 9 -10.54 -4.11 -1.24
CA ARG A 9 -9.85 -3.49 -0.11
C ARG A 9 -9.97 -1.98 -0.22
N LYS A 10 -9.99 -1.31 0.93
CA LYS A 10 -10.04 0.14 1.00
C LYS A 10 -8.64 0.71 0.80
N ASP A 11 -8.48 1.62 -0.14
CA ASP A 11 -7.30 2.46 -0.26
C ASP A 11 -7.26 3.41 0.95
N ILE A 12 -6.14 3.45 1.66
CA ILE A 12 -6.04 4.26 2.90
C ILE A 12 -5.92 5.77 2.64
N VAL A 13 -5.61 6.18 1.42
CA VAL A 13 -5.44 7.58 1.00
C VAL A 13 -6.75 8.10 0.42
N THR A 14 -7.32 7.42 -0.58
CA THR A 14 -8.55 7.89 -1.24
C THR A 14 -9.81 7.44 -0.51
N GLY A 15 -9.72 6.35 0.25
CA GLY A 15 -10.86 5.72 0.89
C GLY A 15 -11.75 4.89 -0.03
N GLU A 16 -11.37 4.75 -1.31
CA GLU A 16 -12.12 3.98 -2.30
C GLU A 16 -11.95 2.47 -2.11
N MET A 17 -12.95 1.70 -2.53
CA MET A 17 -12.87 0.24 -2.57
C MET A 17 -12.26 -0.19 -3.91
N VAL A 18 -11.06 -0.76 -3.86
CA VAL A 18 -10.27 -1.15 -5.02
C VAL A 18 -10.04 -2.67 -5.00
N PRO A 19 -10.02 -3.37 -6.16
CA PRO A 19 -9.68 -4.78 -6.20
C PRO A 19 -8.27 -5.04 -5.64
N LYS A 20 -8.12 -6.11 -4.85
CA LYS A 20 -6.82 -6.49 -4.24
C LYS A 20 -5.64 -6.49 -5.23
N PRO A 21 -5.75 -7.01 -6.47
CA PRO A 21 -4.63 -7.05 -7.41
C PRO A 21 -4.10 -5.67 -7.83
N ASP A 22 -4.93 -4.62 -7.73
CA ASP A 22 -4.60 -3.26 -8.17
C ASP A 22 -4.01 -2.42 -7.03
N LEU A 23 -3.77 -3.04 -5.88
CA LEU A 23 -3.29 -2.40 -4.67
C LEU A 23 -1.94 -2.96 -4.25
N VAL A 24 -1.09 -2.07 -3.73
CA VAL A 24 0.15 -2.43 -3.05
C VAL A 24 -0.09 -2.46 -1.57
N ARG A 25 0.33 -3.54 -0.91
CA ARG A 25 0.34 -3.64 0.54
C ARG A 25 1.62 -3.02 1.08
N ILE A 26 1.46 -2.13 2.06
CA ILE A 26 2.53 -1.59 2.89
C ILE A 26 2.32 -2.12 4.30
N VAL A 27 3.38 -2.54 4.97
CA VAL A 27 3.33 -3.03 6.35
C VAL A 27 4.17 -2.16 7.25
N LYS A 28 3.67 -1.85 8.45
CA LYS A 28 4.49 -1.33 9.55
C LYS A 28 4.87 -2.50 10.45
N THR A 29 6.16 -2.82 10.52
CA THR A 29 6.70 -3.91 11.32
C THR A 29 6.60 -3.60 12.82
N PRO A 30 6.66 -4.62 13.71
CA PRO A 30 6.75 -4.40 15.15
C PRO A 30 7.91 -3.49 15.57
N GLU A 31 9.01 -3.50 14.82
CA GLU A 31 10.21 -2.69 15.01
C GLU A 31 9.99 -1.22 14.64
N GLY A 32 8.83 -0.90 14.05
CA GLY A 32 8.44 0.46 13.67
C GLY A 32 8.83 0.85 12.25
N GLU A 33 9.47 -0.06 11.52
CA GLU A 33 9.86 0.12 10.13
C GLU A 33 8.66 -0.01 9.20
N VAL A 34 8.72 0.62 8.03
CA VAL A 34 7.67 0.56 7.02
C VAL A 34 8.27 -0.11 5.79
N GLU A 35 7.58 -1.09 5.21
CA GLU A 35 8.07 -1.90 4.08
C GLU A 35 6.97 -2.26 3.08
N LEU A 36 7.36 -2.52 1.83
CA LEU A 36 6.48 -3.04 0.79
C LEU A 36 6.30 -4.55 0.99
N ASP A 37 5.07 -5.02 1.03
CA ASP A 37 4.77 -6.45 1.15
C ASP A 37 3.95 -6.98 -0.04
N PRO A 38 4.59 -7.24 -1.19
CA PRO A 38 3.92 -7.87 -2.33
C PRO A 38 3.39 -9.28 -2.00
N THR A 39 3.94 -9.95 -0.98
CA THR A 39 3.57 -11.33 -0.62
C THR A 39 2.31 -11.41 0.24
N SER A 40 1.90 -10.30 0.87
CA SER A 40 0.84 -10.26 1.89
C SER A 40 1.09 -11.16 3.11
N ARG A 41 2.36 -11.50 3.40
CA ARG A 41 2.75 -12.40 4.50
C ARG A 41 3.55 -11.71 5.60
N ALA A 42 4.00 -10.48 5.38
CA ALA A 42 4.81 -9.78 6.36
C ALA A 42 4.01 -9.48 7.64
N ASN A 43 4.68 -9.65 8.78
CA ASN A 43 4.12 -9.41 10.11
C ASN A 43 4.02 -7.91 10.39
N GLY A 44 2.96 -7.51 11.08
CA GLY A 44 2.72 -6.11 11.45
C GLY A 44 1.42 -5.53 10.89
N ARG A 45 1.25 -4.21 11.05
CA ARG A 45 0.03 -3.51 10.64
C ARG A 45 0.08 -3.19 9.16
N GLY A 46 -0.78 -3.85 8.38
CA GLY A 46 -0.86 -3.66 6.93
C GLY A 46 -1.86 -2.57 6.51
N ALA A 47 -1.52 -1.84 5.45
CA ALA A 47 -2.37 -0.91 4.73
C ALA A 47 -2.27 -1.17 3.22
N TYR A 48 -3.29 -0.74 2.47
CA TYR A 48 -3.32 -0.86 1.01
C TYR A 48 -3.39 0.52 0.36
N ILE A 49 -2.63 0.71 -0.70
CA ILE A 49 -2.58 1.94 -1.50
C ILE A 49 -2.56 1.59 -2.98
N LYS A 50 -3.30 2.32 -3.81
CA LYS A 50 -3.20 2.23 -5.26
C LYS A 50 -1.89 2.85 -5.74
N LEU A 51 -1.24 2.19 -6.71
CA LEU A 51 -0.05 2.71 -7.36
C LEU A 51 -0.43 3.87 -8.30
N ASP A 52 -0.55 5.06 -7.73
CA ASP A 52 -0.89 6.29 -8.43
C ASP A 52 -0.06 7.44 -7.85
N VAL A 53 0.58 8.21 -8.73
CA VAL A 53 1.50 9.29 -8.36
C VAL A 53 0.77 10.36 -7.53
N ASP A 54 -0.46 10.69 -7.88
CA ASP A 54 -1.23 11.72 -7.19
C ASP A 54 -1.61 11.25 -5.78
N VAL A 55 -1.92 9.95 -5.64
CA VAL A 55 -2.20 9.34 -4.34
C VAL A 55 -0.95 9.25 -3.47
N ALA A 56 0.20 8.90 -4.04
CA ALA A 56 1.46 8.93 -3.29
C ALA A 56 1.77 10.34 -2.77
N GLN A 57 1.52 11.39 -3.56
CA GLN A 57 1.70 12.78 -3.15
C GLN A 57 0.71 13.20 -2.05
N GLN A 58 -0.55 12.76 -2.12
CA GLN A 58 -1.55 13.01 -1.06
C GLN A 58 -1.21 12.27 0.24
N ALA A 59 -0.74 11.03 0.15
CA ALA A 59 -0.30 10.23 1.29
C ALA A 59 0.88 10.90 2.02
N LYS A 60 1.80 11.49 1.26
CA LYS A 60 2.91 12.30 1.79
C LYS A 60 2.42 13.53 2.56
N LYS A 61 1.46 14.27 1.99
CA LYS A 61 0.92 15.50 2.62
C LYS A 61 0.12 15.22 3.88
N SER A 62 -0.58 14.09 3.94
CA SER A 62 -1.45 13.70 5.06
C SER A 62 -0.71 13.03 6.21
N GLY A 63 0.59 12.74 6.08
CA GLY A 63 1.36 12.02 7.10
C GLY A 63 0.94 10.56 7.29
N LEU A 64 0.04 10.05 6.43
CA LEU A 64 -0.45 8.67 6.46
C LEU A 64 0.65 7.68 6.01
N LEU A 65 1.62 8.16 5.24
CA LEU A 65 2.82 7.43 4.86
C LEU A 65 4.06 8.18 5.33
N ILE A 66 4.95 7.48 6.04
CA ILE A 66 6.35 7.89 6.04
C ILE A 66 6.84 7.69 4.61
N VAL A 67 6.95 8.81 3.90
CA VAL A 67 7.28 9.01 2.48
C VAL A 67 8.52 8.26 2.00
N HIS A 68 9.33 7.75 2.94
CA HIS A 68 10.58 7.06 2.66
C HIS A 68 10.42 5.88 1.70
N LEU A 69 9.24 5.24 1.68
CA LEU A 69 9.00 4.05 0.86
C LEU A 69 8.81 4.31 -0.64
N VAL A 70 8.07 5.37 -1.01
CA VAL A 70 7.74 5.64 -2.41
C VAL A 70 8.91 6.34 -3.12
N LEU A 71 9.64 7.19 -2.41
CA LEU A 71 10.82 7.87 -2.97
C LEU A 71 11.97 6.90 -3.24
N SER A 72 12.12 5.86 -2.41
CA SER A 72 13.16 4.86 -2.61
C SER A 72 12.97 4.05 -3.90
N TYR A 73 11.73 3.83 -4.36
CA TYR A 73 11.45 3.10 -5.59
C TYR A 73 11.60 3.97 -6.86
N GLN A 74 11.37 5.29 -6.77
CA GLN A 74 11.59 6.25 -7.87
C GLN A 74 13.07 6.64 -8.03
N MET A 75 13.93 6.36 -7.05
CA MET A 75 15.38 6.55 -7.17
C MET A 75 16.11 5.34 -7.77
N ILE A 76 15.43 4.20 -7.92
CA ILE A 76 16.00 2.96 -8.44
C ILE A 76 15.65 2.76 -9.94
N LEU A 77 14.83 3.64 -10.52
CA LEU A 77 14.50 3.70 -11.95
C LEU A 77 14.99 4.98 -12.60
#